data_AF-A0A9X2VR73-F1
#
_entry.id   AF-A0A9X2VR73-F1
#
_cell.length_a   1.000
_cell.length_b   1.000
_cell.length_c   1.000
_cell.angle_alpha   90.00
_cell.angle_beta   90.00
_cell.angle_gamma   90.00
#
_symmetry.space_group_name_H-M   'P 1'
#
loop_
_entity.id
_entity.type
_entity.pdbx_description
1 polymer ?
#
loop_
_entity_poly.entity_id
_entity_poly.type
_entity_poly.pdbx_seq_one_letter_code
_entity_poly.pdbx_strand_id
1 'polypeptide(L)'
;MGVVVGKRVVAALGVAAVLLVGGGGPARADAEDDAKAVFCLTVKSERNLRDAGKAVGVEVPSDVPAWRAAKPAEFERVCSALYGSEKAPSPDWFTQALPFLTGLFGALLAYVATAWRDRVARGRKQGEDLRGALVEFENAVAAYLSAYVGGKPEGPVLTSRAKLVSQLALVKSEHRGWSRVQALLDGLREGPLGESLTQPAGQGDAARARGAQLRVRLDELRDEVLLVATALTRPARRHPEMSPRSR
;
A
#
# COMPACT_ATOMS: atom_id res chain seq x y z
N MET A 1 -16.95 -31.16 -28.63
CA MET A 1 -16.90 -29.75 -29.07
C MET A 1 -17.00 -28.86 -27.83
N GLY A 2 -15.87 -28.44 -27.28
CA GLY A 2 -15.81 -27.61 -26.07
C GLY A 2 -15.41 -26.19 -26.43
N VAL A 3 -16.28 -25.22 -26.15
CA VAL A 3 -16.03 -23.80 -26.38
C VAL A 3 -15.17 -23.26 -25.24
N VAL A 4 -13.92 -22.89 -25.54
CA VAL A 4 -13.03 -22.17 -24.63
C VAL A 4 -13.30 -20.68 -24.78
N VAL A 5 -14.10 -20.11 -23.87
CA VAL A 5 -14.38 -18.65 -23.85
C VAL A 5 -13.29 -17.92 -23.05
N GLY A 6 -12.37 -17.33 -23.81
CA GLY A 6 -11.71 -16.03 -23.61
C GLY A 6 -11.53 -15.45 -22.20
N LYS A 7 -10.37 -15.72 -21.58
CA LYS A 7 -9.79 -14.93 -20.48
C LYS A 7 -8.78 -13.90 -21.00
N ARG A 8 -9.18 -12.85 -21.74
CA ARG A 8 -8.25 -11.76 -22.10
C ARG A 8 -8.94 -10.41 -22.37
N VAL A 9 -9.64 -9.81 -21.39
CA VAL A 9 -9.95 -8.36 -21.43
C VAL A 9 -10.09 -7.78 -20.02
N VAL A 10 -9.04 -7.78 -19.19
CA VAL A 10 -8.97 -6.88 -18.00
C VAL A 10 -7.51 -6.55 -17.69
N ALA A 11 -6.84 -5.78 -18.55
CA ALA A 11 -5.48 -5.30 -18.26
C ALA A 11 -5.19 -4.05 -19.10
N ALA A 12 -5.84 -2.93 -18.81
CA ALA A 12 -5.45 -1.64 -19.38
C ALA A 12 -5.80 -0.40 -18.51
N LEU A 13 -6.74 -0.50 -17.57
CA LEU A 13 -7.19 0.67 -16.79
C LEU A 13 -6.52 0.86 -15.42
N GLY A 14 -5.63 -0.05 -15.00
CA GLY A 14 -5.04 -0.04 -13.64
C GLY A 14 -3.73 0.74 -13.46
N VAL A 15 -3.07 1.20 -14.52
CA VAL A 15 -1.70 1.74 -14.43
C VAL A 15 -1.65 3.23 -14.06
N ALA A 16 -2.72 4.00 -14.30
CA ALA A 16 -2.71 5.44 -14.05
C ALA A 16 -2.77 5.82 -12.55
N ALA A 17 -3.36 4.98 -11.70
CA ALA A 17 -3.55 5.33 -10.28
C ALA A 17 -2.30 5.11 -9.40
N VAL A 18 -1.34 4.29 -9.84
CA VAL A 18 -0.13 3.97 -9.05
C VAL A 18 0.98 5.02 -9.24
N LEU A 19 0.97 5.77 -10.34
CA LEU A 19 2.00 6.78 -10.64
C LEU A 19 1.85 8.08 -9.83
N LEU A 20 0.73 8.32 -9.15
CA LEU A 20 0.51 9.57 -8.38
C LEU A 20 1.09 9.57 -6.96
N VAL A 21 1.61 8.44 -6.47
CA VAL A 21 2.10 8.32 -5.07
C VAL A 21 3.63 8.14 -4.97
N GLY A 22 4.32 7.92 -6.09
CA GLY A 22 5.78 7.74 -6.13
C GLY A 22 6.51 8.94 -6.74
N GLY A 23 6.86 9.92 -5.91
CA GLY A 23 7.72 11.04 -6.29
C GLY A 23 9.12 10.57 -6.71
N GLY A 24 9.61 11.16 -7.80
CA GLY A 24 10.94 10.95 -8.37
C GLY A 24 11.00 11.50 -9.78
N GLY A 25 10.87 12.83 -9.92
CA GLY A 25 11.01 13.48 -11.22
C GLY A 25 12.45 13.34 -11.72
N PRO A 26 12.69 12.84 -12.95
CA PRO A 26 14.03 12.88 -13.53
C PRO A 26 14.46 14.34 -13.72
N ALA A 27 15.74 14.63 -13.55
CA ALA A 27 16.34 15.90 -13.94
C ALA A 27 15.98 16.18 -15.40
N ARG A 28 15.12 17.17 -15.62
CA ARG A 28 14.72 17.59 -16.97
C ARG A 28 15.89 18.37 -17.55
N ALA A 29 16.55 17.78 -18.55
CA ALA A 29 17.19 18.60 -19.57
C ALA A 29 16.09 19.42 -20.26
N ASP A 30 16.36 20.67 -20.62
CA ASP A 30 15.43 21.63 -21.25
C ASP A 30 15.07 21.25 -22.69
N ALA A 31 14.61 20.02 -22.90
CA ALA A 31 14.07 19.52 -24.16
C ALA A 31 12.86 20.34 -24.64
N GLU A 32 12.25 21.12 -23.75
CA GLU A 32 11.14 22.00 -24.07
C GLU A 32 11.58 23.24 -24.87
N ASP A 33 12.78 23.78 -24.62
CA ASP A 33 13.27 24.97 -25.32
C ASP A 33 13.80 24.64 -26.72
N ASP A 34 14.45 23.49 -26.88
CA ASP A 34 14.83 22.97 -28.19
C ASP A 34 13.60 22.67 -29.06
N ALA A 35 12.53 22.13 -28.45
CA ALA A 35 11.28 21.85 -29.16
C ALA A 35 10.57 23.13 -29.63
N LYS A 36 10.59 24.22 -28.84
CA LYS A 36 10.04 25.53 -29.22
C LYS A 36 10.76 26.10 -30.44
N ALA A 37 12.09 26.06 -30.43
CA ALA A 37 12.90 26.57 -31.52
C ALA A 37 12.66 25.79 -32.82
N VAL A 38 12.57 24.46 -32.77
CA VAL A 38 12.27 23.63 -33.94
C VAL A 38 10.85 23.89 -34.45
N PHE A 39 9.86 24.01 -33.54
CA PHE A 39 8.48 24.30 -33.89
C PHE A 39 8.34 25.58 -34.71
N CYS A 40 8.94 26.68 -34.23
CA CYS A 40 8.92 27.98 -34.89
C CYS A 40 9.76 28.07 -36.18
N LEU A 41 10.50 27.02 -36.55
CA LEU A 41 11.26 26.97 -37.82
C LEU A 41 10.58 26.12 -38.88
N THR A 42 9.46 25.45 -38.56
CA THR A 42 8.74 24.64 -39.55
C THR A 42 7.96 25.52 -40.53
N VAL A 43 8.09 25.24 -41.83
CA VAL A 43 7.53 26.01 -42.97
C VAL A 43 6.01 26.23 -42.88
N LYS A 44 5.28 25.36 -42.19
CA LYS A 44 3.83 25.51 -41.96
C LYS A 44 3.46 26.69 -41.05
N SER A 45 4.42 27.29 -40.35
CA SER A 45 4.18 28.30 -39.31
C SER A 45 4.34 29.75 -39.76
N GLU A 46 4.78 30.05 -41.00
CA GLU A 46 5.10 31.44 -41.39
C GLU A 46 3.92 32.41 -41.26
N ARG A 47 2.70 31.96 -41.56
CA ARG A 47 1.49 32.76 -41.37
C ARG A 47 1.19 32.97 -39.88
N ASN A 48 1.27 31.90 -39.10
CA ASN A 48 1.00 31.93 -37.66
C ASN A 48 2.06 32.77 -36.91
N LEU A 49 3.32 32.74 -37.34
CA LEU A 49 4.39 33.59 -36.81
C LEU A 49 4.14 35.07 -37.07
N ARG A 50 3.66 35.43 -38.27
CA ARG A 50 3.30 36.82 -38.59
C ARG A 50 2.12 37.30 -37.77
N ASP A 51 1.12 36.45 -37.56
CA ASP A 51 -0.05 36.80 -36.75
C ASP A 51 0.31 36.90 -35.25
N ALA A 52 1.16 36.01 -34.74
CA ALA A 52 1.76 36.14 -33.40
C ALA A 52 2.63 37.40 -33.29
N GLY A 53 3.39 37.74 -34.34
CA GLY A 53 4.17 38.97 -34.45
C GLY A 53 3.30 40.21 -34.29
N LYS A 54 2.19 40.30 -35.04
CA LYS A 54 1.21 41.38 -34.88
C LYS A 54 0.67 41.49 -33.46
N ALA A 55 0.38 40.35 -32.81
CA ALA A 55 -0.13 40.34 -31.44
C ALA A 55 0.87 40.89 -30.41
N VAL A 56 2.19 40.73 -30.64
CA VAL A 56 3.25 41.28 -29.78
C VAL A 56 3.88 42.57 -30.33
N GLY A 57 3.28 43.18 -31.36
CA GLY A 57 3.76 44.42 -31.97
C GLY A 57 5.10 44.32 -32.69
N VAL A 58 5.43 43.15 -33.26
CA VAL A 58 6.66 42.88 -34.02
C VAL A 58 6.32 42.52 -35.46
N GLU A 59 6.91 43.25 -36.40
CA GLU A 59 6.78 42.92 -37.82
C GLU A 59 7.75 41.78 -38.19
N VAL A 60 7.19 40.63 -38.58
CA VAL A 60 7.96 39.45 -38.96
C VAL A 60 8.24 39.49 -40.47
N PRO A 61 9.52 39.54 -40.90
CA PRO A 61 9.89 39.60 -42.31
C PRO A 61 9.72 38.24 -43.01
N SER A 62 9.86 38.21 -44.34
CA SER A 62 9.78 36.96 -45.12
C SER A 62 10.96 36.03 -44.92
N ASP A 63 12.15 36.57 -44.67
CA ASP A 63 13.34 35.76 -44.37
C ASP A 63 13.49 35.59 -42.85
N VAL A 64 12.75 34.61 -42.31
CA VAL A 64 12.76 34.29 -40.88
C VAL A 64 14.14 33.83 -40.38
N PRO A 65 14.91 32.98 -41.11
CA PRO A 65 16.27 32.60 -40.72
C PRO A 65 17.22 33.80 -40.55
N ALA A 66 17.24 34.72 -41.53
CA ALA A 66 18.09 35.92 -41.44
C ALA A 66 17.65 36.84 -40.30
N TRP A 67 16.33 37.01 -40.12
CA TRP A 67 15.78 37.80 -39.02
C TRP A 67 16.10 37.23 -37.64
N ARG A 68 16.03 35.90 -37.47
CA ARG A 68 16.41 35.24 -36.22
C ARG A 68 17.87 35.50 -35.86
N ALA A 69 18.78 35.44 -36.84
CA ALA A 69 20.20 35.70 -36.62
C ALA A 69 20.46 37.18 -36.25
N ALA A 70 19.75 38.11 -36.90
CA ALA A 70 19.91 39.54 -36.66
C ALA A 70 19.23 40.03 -35.37
N LYS A 71 18.09 39.43 -35.00
CA LYS A 71 17.23 39.85 -33.89
C LYS A 71 16.71 38.67 -33.06
N PRO A 72 17.61 37.96 -32.33
CA PRO A 72 17.24 36.75 -31.61
C PRO A 72 16.18 36.97 -30.52
N ALA A 73 16.22 38.10 -29.81
CA ALA A 73 15.26 38.40 -28.74
C ALA A 73 13.84 38.69 -29.26
N GLU A 74 13.70 39.35 -30.40
CA GLU A 74 12.38 39.58 -31.01
C GLU A 74 11.80 38.26 -31.54
N PHE A 75 12.64 37.41 -32.15
CA PHE A 75 12.26 36.07 -32.59
C PHE A 75 11.78 35.19 -31.43
N GLU A 76 12.51 35.16 -30.31
CA GLU A 76 12.15 34.39 -29.13
C GLU A 76 10.82 34.85 -28.52
N ARG A 77 10.58 36.17 -28.48
CA ARG A 77 9.32 36.75 -28.00
C ARG A 77 8.14 36.35 -28.87
N VAL A 78 8.28 36.45 -30.19
CA VAL A 78 7.21 36.06 -31.15
C VAL A 78 6.99 34.55 -31.12
N CYS A 79 8.06 33.76 -31.10
CA CYS A 79 7.99 32.31 -31.02
C CYS A 79 7.33 31.84 -29.72
N SER A 80 7.63 32.48 -28.58
CA SER A 80 6.98 32.20 -27.30
C SER A 80 5.49 32.54 -27.31
N ALA A 81 5.10 33.65 -27.95
CA ALA A 81 3.71 34.03 -28.11
C ALA A 81 2.94 33.02 -28.99
N LEU A 82 3.54 32.61 -30.12
CA LEU A 82 2.96 31.59 -30.99
C LEU A 82 2.81 30.25 -30.27
N TYR A 83 3.88 29.78 -29.62
CA TYR A 83 3.90 28.51 -28.90
C TYR A 83 2.90 28.50 -27.74
N GLY A 84 2.75 29.63 -27.03
CA GLY A 84 1.73 29.79 -26.00
C GLY A 84 0.31 29.71 -26.56
N SER A 85 0.07 30.25 -27.76
CA SER A 85 -1.25 30.21 -28.41
C SER A 85 -1.62 28.82 -28.95
N GLU A 86 -0.66 28.05 -29.46
CA GLU A 86 -0.91 26.68 -29.94
C GLU A 86 -0.96 25.64 -28.82
N LYS A 87 -0.33 25.91 -27.68
CA LYS A 87 -0.45 25.08 -26.48
C LYS A 87 -1.79 25.21 -25.75
N ALA A 88 -2.63 26.18 -26.10
CA ALA A 88 -3.98 26.24 -25.56
C ALA A 88 -4.74 24.99 -26.02
N PRO A 89 -5.05 24.03 -25.12
CA PRO A 89 -5.79 22.84 -25.52
C PRO A 89 -7.10 23.29 -26.14
N SER A 90 -7.48 22.76 -27.31
CA SER A 90 -8.76 23.09 -27.92
C SER A 90 -9.88 22.83 -26.89
N PRO A 91 -10.70 23.83 -26.54
CA PRO A 91 -11.71 23.70 -25.48
C PRO A 91 -12.69 22.53 -25.67
N ASP A 92 -12.85 22.08 -26.92
CA ASP A 92 -13.83 21.06 -27.32
C ASP A 92 -13.52 19.66 -26.80
N TRP A 93 -12.27 19.21 -26.78
CA TRP A 93 -12.01 17.82 -26.38
C TRP A 93 -12.20 17.61 -24.88
N PHE A 94 -11.83 18.59 -24.06
CA PHE A 94 -11.95 18.50 -22.60
C PHE A 94 -13.41 18.60 -22.15
N THR A 95 -14.20 19.47 -22.79
CA THR A 95 -15.64 19.59 -22.54
C THR A 95 -16.41 18.34 -22.97
N GLN A 96 -16.00 17.68 -24.05
CA GLN A 96 -16.55 16.38 -24.48
C GLN A 96 -16.07 15.21 -23.58
N ALA A 97 -14.84 15.25 -23.07
CA ALA A 97 -14.29 14.20 -22.22
C ALA A 97 -14.73 14.29 -20.75
N LEU A 98 -15.12 15.48 -20.28
CA LEU A 98 -15.51 15.76 -18.89
C LEU A 98 -16.56 14.77 -18.33
N PRO A 99 -17.69 14.46 -19.01
CA PRO A 99 -18.67 13.49 -18.52
C PRO A 99 -18.12 12.06 -18.38
N PHE A 100 -17.19 11.67 -19.27
CA PHE A 100 -16.52 10.37 -19.18
C PHE A 100 -15.53 10.34 -18.02
N LEU A 101 -14.78 11.41 -17.81
CA LEU A 101 -13.84 11.53 -16.69
C LEU A 101 -14.57 11.53 -15.34
N THR A 102 -15.72 12.20 -15.22
CA THR A 102 -16.52 12.19 -13.99
C THR A 102 -17.12 10.81 -13.72
N GLY A 103 -17.66 10.14 -14.75
CA GLY A 103 -18.13 8.76 -14.63
C GLY A 103 -17.03 7.77 -14.23
N LEU A 104 -15.85 7.89 -14.86
CA LEU A 104 -14.69 7.05 -14.56
C LEU A 104 -14.17 7.29 -13.13
N PHE A 105 -14.08 8.55 -12.70
CA PHE A 105 -13.66 8.89 -11.35
C PHE A 105 -14.66 8.37 -10.30
N GLY A 106 -15.95 8.49 -10.55
CA GLY A 106 -17.00 7.90 -9.70
C GLY A 106 -16.88 6.39 -9.57
N ALA A 107 -16.69 5.67 -10.68
CA ALA A 107 -16.50 4.23 -10.69
C ALA A 107 -15.21 3.81 -9.96
N LEU A 108 -14.10 4.53 -10.18
CA LEU A 108 -12.83 4.27 -9.50
C LEU A 108 -12.94 4.48 -7.99
N LEU A 109 -13.57 5.58 -7.55
CA LEU A 109 -13.80 5.84 -6.13
C LEU A 109 -14.70 4.77 -5.49
N ALA A 110 -15.77 4.36 -6.19
CA ALA A 110 -16.65 3.29 -5.72
C ALA A 110 -15.87 1.97 -5.57
N TYR A 111 -15.02 1.62 -6.55
CA TYR A 111 -14.17 0.45 -6.48
C TYR A 111 -13.19 0.52 -5.30
N VAL A 112 -12.48 1.64 -5.13
CA VAL A 112 -11.55 1.84 -4.01
C VAL A 112 -12.27 1.77 -2.67
N ALA A 113 -13.45 2.37 -2.56
CA ALA A 113 -14.27 2.32 -1.34
C ALA A 113 -14.73 0.89 -1.01
N THR A 114 -15.12 0.09 -2.01
CA THR A 114 -15.48 -1.32 -1.83
C THR A 114 -14.28 -2.16 -1.44
N ALA A 115 -13.16 -2.05 -2.16
CA ALA A 115 -11.93 -2.77 -1.84
C ALA A 115 -11.40 -2.42 -0.44
N TRP A 116 -11.55 -1.16 -0.03
CA TRP A 116 -11.25 -0.69 1.31
C TRP A 116 -12.15 -1.34 2.37
N ARG A 117 -13.47 -1.34 2.16
CA ARG A 117 -14.44 -1.99 3.06
C ARG A 117 -14.16 -3.48 3.20
N ASP A 118 -13.89 -4.17 2.10
CA ASP A 118 -13.56 -5.60 2.10
C ASP A 118 -12.29 -5.88 2.90
N ARG A 119 -11.27 -5.03 2.76
CA ARG A 119 -10.04 -5.14 3.56
C ARG A 119 -10.32 -4.93 5.05
N VAL A 120 -11.12 -3.93 5.42
CA VAL A 120 -11.51 -3.69 6.83
C VAL A 120 -12.32 -4.87 7.38
N ALA A 121 -13.26 -5.41 6.62
CA ALA A 121 -14.08 -6.55 7.02
C ALA A 121 -13.22 -7.80 7.25
N ARG A 122 -12.28 -8.10 6.34
CA ARG A 122 -11.32 -9.21 6.51
C ARG A 122 -10.45 -9.03 7.75
N GLY A 123 -9.90 -7.83 7.96
CA GLY A 123 -9.07 -7.53 9.14
C GLY A 123 -9.84 -7.67 10.45
N ARG A 124 -11.12 -7.26 10.50
CA ARG A 124 -11.99 -7.49 11.67
C ARG A 124 -12.21 -8.97 11.93
N LYS A 125 -12.59 -9.73 10.90
CA LYS A 125 -12.81 -11.17 11.00
C LYS A 125 -11.55 -11.90 11.50
N GLN A 126 -10.38 -11.63 10.92
CA GLN A 126 -9.12 -12.20 11.38
C GLN A 126 -8.77 -11.82 12.82
N GLY A 127 -9.02 -10.56 13.21
CA GLY A 127 -8.85 -10.12 14.59
C GLY A 127 -9.78 -10.84 15.55
N GLU A 128 -11.02 -11.12 15.18
CA GLU A 128 -11.98 -11.92 15.96
C GLU A 128 -11.56 -13.39 16.04
N ASP A 129 -11.17 -14.00 14.92
CA ASP A 129 -10.69 -15.38 14.85
C ASP A 129 -9.44 -15.57 15.73
N LEU A 130 -8.53 -14.59 15.73
CA LEU A 130 -7.33 -14.58 16.58
C LEU A 130 -7.69 -14.45 18.07
N ARG A 131 -8.64 -13.58 18.44
CA ARG A 131 -9.15 -13.46 19.82
C ARG A 131 -9.81 -14.76 20.29
N GLY A 132 -10.60 -15.40 19.43
CA GLY A 132 -11.23 -16.68 19.73
C GLY A 132 -10.19 -17.77 19.99
N ALA A 133 -9.17 -17.88 19.13
CA ALA A 133 -8.08 -18.84 19.32
C ALA A 133 -7.26 -18.58 20.60
N LEU A 134 -7.05 -17.31 20.97
CA LEU A 134 -6.39 -16.92 22.22
C LEU A 134 -7.18 -17.36 23.44
N VAL A 135 -8.49 -17.05 23.49
CA VAL A 135 -9.37 -17.43 24.61
C VAL A 135 -9.42 -18.95 24.78
N GLU A 136 -9.52 -19.71 23.69
CA GLU A 136 -9.46 -21.17 23.74
C GLU A 136 -8.14 -21.69 24.32
N PHE A 137 -7.02 -21.08 23.94
CA PHE A 137 -5.70 -21.44 24.48
C PHE A 137 -5.56 -21.07 25.96
N GLU A 138 -6.00 -19.89 26.37
CA GLU A 138 -6.00 -19.45 27.77
C GLU A 138 -6.83 -20.38 28.66
N ASN A 139 -8.04 -20.73 28.22
CA ASN A 139 -8.91 -21.66 28.94
C ASN A 139 -8.27 -23.04 29.09
N ALA A 140 -7.64 -23.55 28.02
CA ALA A 140 -6.94 -24.84 28.07
C ALA A 140 -5.73 -24.80 29.01
N VAL A 141 -4.93 -23.72 28.97
CA VAL A 141 -3.78 -23.55 29.87
C VAL A 141 -4.24 -23.36 31.31
N ALA A 142 -5.30 -22.59 31.57
CA ALA A 142 -5.85 -22.41 32.91
C ALA A 142 -6.36 -23.73 33.50
N ALA A 143 -7.07 -24.54 32.71
CA ALA A 143 -7.51 -25.88 33.10
C ALA A 143 -6.33 -26.81 33.38
N TYR A 144 -5.29 -26.77 32.53
CA TYR A 144 -4.07 -27.54 32.76
C TYR A 144 -3.33 -27.11 34.04
N LEU A 145 -3.24 -25.81 34.30
CA LEU A 145 -2.59 -25.26 35.48
C LEU A 145 -3.40 -25.46 36.78
N SER A 146 -4.72 -25.65 36.70
CA SER A 146 -5.55 -26.01 37.86
C SER A 146 -5.48 -27.51 38.17
N ALA A 147 -5.37 -28.36 37.15
CA ALA A 147 -5.17 -29.80 37.26
C ALA A 147 -3.69 -30.21 37.49
N TYR A 148 -2.79 -29.24 37.69
CA TYR A 148 -1.33 -29.38 37.63
C TYR A 148 -0.70 -30.28 38.72
N VAL A 149 -1.50 -30.92 39.57
CA VAL A 149 -1.03 -31.91 40.55
C VAL A 149 -1.01 -33.30 39.89
N GLY A 150 0.01 -33.57 39.06
CA GLY A 150 0.39 -34.92 38.65
C GLY A 150 0.06 -35.36 37.21
N GLY A 151 -0.45 -34.48 36.36
CA GLY A 151 -0.81 -34.80 34.96
C GLY A 151 0.17 -34.31 33.90
N LYS A 152 0.25 -35.02 32.77
CA LYS A 152 0.82 -34.47 31.53
C LYS A 152 -0.19 -33.48 30.91
N PRO A 153 0.28 -32.45 30.19
CA PRO A 153 -0.58 -31.59 29.38
C PRO A 153 -1.47 -32.43 28.47
N GLU A 154 -2.77 -32.23 28.58
CA GLU A 154 -3.76 -32.95 27.79
C GLU A 154 -3.80 -32.44 26.34
N GLY A 155 -4.37 -33.24 25.44
CA GLY A 155 -4.60 -32.87 24.03
C GLY A 155 -5.21 -31.47 23.79
N PRO A 156 -6.10 -30.92 24.66
CA PRO A 156 -6.65 -29.58 24.49
C PRO A 156 -5.63 -28.44 24.45
N VAL A 157 -4.58 -28.48 25.29
CA VAL A 157 -3.54 -27.42 25.31
C VAL A 157 -2.75 -27.40 24.01
N LEU A 158 -2.35 -28.58 23.52
CA LEU A 158 -1.61 -28.69 22.27
C LEU A 158 -2.46 -28.30 21.06
N THR A 159 -3.73 -28.70 21.06
CA THR A 159 -4.68 -28.39 19.97
C THR A 159 -4.97 -26.90 19.89
N SER A 160 -5.31 -26.27 21.02
CA SER A 160 -5.57 -24.82 21.08
C SER A 160 -4.32 -24.00 20.77
N ARG A 161 -3.13 -24.43 21.20
CA ARG A 161 -1.85 -23.81 20.81
C ARG A 161 -1.64 -23.88 19.29
N ALA A 162 -1.83 -25.05 18.68
CA ALA A 162 -1.68 -25.22 17.24
C ALA A 162 -2.65 -24.32 16.45
N LYS A 163 -3.89 -24.18 16.95
CA LYS A 163 -4.88 -23.24 16.39
C LYS A 163 -4.41 -21.78 16.48
N LEU A 164 -3.91 -21.34 17.64
CA LEU A 164 -3.38 -19.98 17.80
C LEU A 164 -2.17 -19.72 16.89
N VAL A 165 -1.23 -20.67 16.80
CA VAL A 165 -0.07 -20.59 15.90
C VAL A 165 -0.51 -20.51 14.43
N SER A 166 -1.53 -21.28 14.03
CA SER A 166 -2.08 -21.22 12.68
C SER A 166 -2.65 -19.84 12.35
N GLN A 167 -3.45 -19.25 13.26
CA GLN A 167 -3.99 -17.90 13.09
C GLN A 167 -2.88 -16.83 12.99
N LEU A 168 -1.87 -16.89 13.87
CA LEU A 168 -0.73 -15.97 13.80
C LEU A 168 0.10 -16.14 12.52
N ALA A 169 0.23 -17.38 12.01
CA ALA A 169 0.92 -17.65 10.75
C ALA A 169 0.16 -17.05 9.54
N LEU A 170 -1.18 -17.13 9.53
CA LEU A 170 -2.00 -16.46 8.54
C LEU A 170 -1.78 -14.95 8.58
N VAL A 171 -1.83 -14.33 9.76
CA VAL A 171 -1.55 -12.89 9.94
C VAL A 171 -0.14 -12.54 9.44
N LYS A 172 0.88 -13.35 9.76
CA LYS A 172 2.25 -13.10 9.29
C LYS A 172 2.38 -13.17 7.77
N SER A 173 1.62 -14.04 7.11
CA SER A 173 1.65 -14.21 5.66
C SER A 173 1.11 -12.97 4.93
N GLU A 174 0.08 -12.34 5.49
CA GLU A 174 -0.54 -11.11 4.97
C GLU A 174 0.22 -9.85 5.39
N HIS A 175 0.83 -9.87 6.57
CA HIS A 175 1.55 -8.73 7.16
C HIS A 175 3.03 -9.03 7.34
N ARG A 176 3.74 -9.27 6.23
CA ARG A 176 5.15 -9.74 6.25
C ARG A 176 6.11 -8.84 7.04
N GLY A 177 5.86 -7.52 7.08
CA GLY A 177 6.69 -6.55 7.80
C GLY A 177 6.46 -6.50 9.32
N TRP A 178 5.51 -7.26 9.87
CA TRP A 178 5.22 -7.26 11.30
C TRP A 178 6.12 -8.27 12.02
N SER A 179 7.26 -7.82 12.52
CA SER A 179 8.23 -8.67 13.25
C SER A 179 7.68 -9.14 14.59
N ARG A 180 6.77 -8.37 15.22
CA ARG A 180 6.13 -8.75 16.48
C ARG A 180 5.36 -10.06 16.37
N VAL A 181 4.67 -10.29 15.25
CA VAL A 181 3.95 -11.56 14.99
C VAL A 181 4.92 -12.73 14.90
N GLN A 182 6.11 -12.52 14.31
CA GLN A 182 7.16 -13.53 14.29
C GLN A 182 7.64 -13.87 15.70
N ALA A 183 7.90 -12.86 16.53
CA ALA A 183 8.31 -13.08 17.91
C ALA A 183 7.27 -13.85 18.73
N LEU A 184 5.97 -13.61 18.50
CA LEU A 184 4.88 -14.39 19.12
C LEU A 184 4.87 -15.85 18.64
N LEU A 185 5.08 -16.09 17.34
CA LEU A 185 5.19 -17.45 16.79
C LEU A 185 6.38 -18.20 17.38
N ASP A 186 7.54 -17.55 17.49
CA ASP A 186 8.75 -18.14 18.06
C ASP A 186 8.55 -18.44 19.55
N GLY A 187 7.95 -17.50 20.30
CA GLY A 187 7.63 -17.68 21.72
C GLY A 187 6.63 -18.81 22.00
N LEU A 188 5.68 -19.05 21.10
CA LEU A 188 4.71 -20.16 21.19
C LEU A 188 5.31 -21.52 20.78
N ARG A 189 6.32 -21.54 19.92
CA ARG A 189 6.95 -22.77 19.42
C ARG A 189 8.12 -23.21 20.27
N GLU A 190 9.02 -22.28 20.54
CA GLU A 190 10.35 -22.52 21.14
C GLU A 190 10.45 -21.91 22.54
N GLY A 191 9.58 -20.95 22.87
CA GLY A 191 9.61 -20.27 24.15
C GLY A 191 9.05 -21.10 25.32
N PRO A 192 8.95 -20.50 26.51
CA PRO A 192 8.43 -21.14 27.71
C PRO A 192 7.01 -21.71 27.50
N LEU A 193 6.16 -21.04 26.73
CA LEU A 193 4.81 -21.52 26.41
C LEU A 193 4.80 -22.67 25.37
N GLY A 194 5.91 -22.89 24.66
CA GLY A 194 6.10 -24.04 23.78
C GLY A 194 6.58 -25.26 24.56
N GLU A 195 7.84 -25.23 24.99
CA GLU A 195 8.54 -26.37 25.59
C GLU A 195 8.12 -26.64 27.04
N SER A 196 7.87 -25.61 27.85
CA SER A 196 7.51 -25.86 29.26
C SER A 196 6.11 -26.42 29.42
N LEU A 197 5.22 -26.16 28.46
CA LEU A 197 3.88 -26.75 28.44
C LEU A 197 3.88 -28.20 27.98
N THR A 198 4.95 -28.75 27.42
CA THR A 198 5.04 -30.18 27.05
C THR A 198 5.73 -31.04 28.10
N GLN A 199 6.42 -30.42 29.04
CA GLN A 199 7.11 -31.13 30.12
C GLN A 199 6.13 -31.60 31.20
N PRO A 200 6.39 -32.77 31.83
CA PRO A 200 5.58 -33.21 32.96
C PRO A 200 5.64 -32.19 34.09
N ALA A 201 4.50 -31.98 34.75
CA ALA A 201 4.44 -31.16 35.95
C ALA A 201 5.36 -31.77 37.02
N GLY A 202 6.31 -30.97 37.52
CA GLY A 202 7.09 -31.34 38.69
C GLY A 202 6.21 -31.43 39.94
N GLN A 203 6.81 -31.77 41.09
CA GLN A 203 6.12 -31.77 42.39
C GLN A 203 6.65 -30.64 43.30
N GLY A 204 5.83 -30.23 44.26
CA GLY A 204 6.25 -29.29 45.33
C GLY A 204 6.33 -27.82 44.91
N ASP A 205 7.19 -27.05 45.61
CA ASP A 205 7.32 -25.60 45.44
C ASP A 205 7.79 -25.21 44.03
N ALA A 206 8.66 -26.01 43.41
CA ALA A 206 9.16 -25.75 42.05
C ALA A 206 8.03 -25.78 41.00
N ALA A 207 7.07 -26.70 41.16
CA ALA A 207 5.89 -26.79 40.29
C ALA A 207 4.99 -25.56 40.45
N ARG A 208 4.79 -25.10 41.69
CA ARG A 208 4.03 -23.88 42.00
C ARG A 208 4.70 -22.63 41.42
N ALA A 209 6.02 -22.49 41.59
CA ALA A 209 6.79 -21.39 41.03
C ALA A 209 6.73 -21.37 39.49
N ARG A 210 6.86 -22.54 38.85
CA ARG A 210 6.72 -22.68 37.39
C ARG A 210 5.32 -22.31 36.92
N GLY A 211 4.27 -22.78 37.59
CA GLY A 211 2.89 -22.43 37.28
C GLY A 211 2.64 -20.92 37.38
N ALA A 212 3.20 -20.26 38.40
CA ALA A 212 3.14 -18.80 38.53
C ALA A 212 3.86 -18.08 37.36
N GLN A 213 5.06 -18.54 37.00
CA GLN A 213 5.80 -17.99 35.86
C GLN A 213 5.06 -18.17 34.53
N LEU A 214 4.44 -19.33 34.32
CA LEU A 214 3.64 -19.60 33.11
C LEU A 214 2.42 -18.68 33.02
N ARG A 215 1.77 -18.34 34.14
CA ARG A 215 0.66 -17.37 34.16
C ARG A 215 1.12 -15.99 33.73
N VAL A 216 2.23 -15.49 34.27
CA VAL A 216 2.79 -14.19 33.86
C VAL A 216 3.10 -14.17 32.36
N ARG A 217 3.70 -15.24 31.82
CA ARG A 217 3.97 -15.33 30.38
C ARG A 217 2.71 -15.43 29.54
N LEU A 218 1.67 -16.09 30.04
CA LEU A 218 0.37 -16.16 29.38
C LEU A 218 -0.29 -14.77 29.31
N ASP A 219 -0.24 -13.99 30.39
CA ASP A 219 -0.74 -12.60 30.40
C ASP A 219 0.04 -11.70 29.41
N GLU A 220 1.37 -11.80 29.36
CA GLU A 220 2.19 -11.09 28.37
C GLU A 220 1.82 -11.50 26.93
N LEU A 221 1.67 -12.81 26.67
CA LEU A 221 1.23 -13.32 25.38
C LEU A 221 -0.15 -12.76 25.02
N ARG A 222 -1.09 -12.75 25.96
CA ARG A 222 -2.45 -12.22 25.77
C ARG A 222 -2.39 -10.78 25.27
N ASP A 223 -1.69 -9.94 26.00
CA ASP A 223 -1.64 -8.50 25.73
C ASP A 223 -1.00 -8.24 24.35
N GLU A 224 0.05 -8.99 24.01
CA GLU A 224 0.71 -8.93 22.71
C GLU A 224 -0.20 -9.41 21.55
N VAL A 225 -0.91 -10.53 21.72
CA VAL A 225 -1.87 -11.03 20.72
C VAL A 225 -3.06 -10.08 20.55
N LEU A 226 -3.56 -9.49 21.64
CA LEU A 226 -4.65 -8.50 21.60
C LEU A 226 -4.21 -7.20 20.90
N LEU A 227 -2.95 -6.80 21.06
CA LEU A 227 -2.37 -5.68 20.33
C LEU A 227 -2.34 -5.97 18.82
N VAL A 228 -1.94 -7.17 18.41
CA VAL A 228 -2.02 -7.62 16.99
C VAL A 228 -3.46 -7.64 16.49
N ALA A 229 -4.38 -8.25 17.24
CA ALA A 229 -5.79 -8.32 16.88
C ALA A 229 -6.44 -6.93 16.76
N THR A 230 -5.99 -5.96 17.55
CA THR A 230 -6.46 -4.58 17.46
C THR A 230 -5.92 -3.86 16.23
N ALA A 231 -4.64 -4.07 15.90
CA ALA A 231 -4.05 -3.49 14.69
C ALA A 231 -4.72 -4.00 13.40
N LEU A 232 -5.13 -5.27 13.35
CA LEU A 232 -5.87 -5.83 12.21
C LEU A 232 -7.20 -5.10 11.93
N THR A 233 -7.83 -4.50 12.95
CA THR A 233 -9.06 -3.73 12.77
C THR A 233 -8.84 -2.35 12.15
N ARG A 234 -7.58 -1.90 11.99
CA ARG A 234 -7.19 -0.54 11.57
C ARG A 234 -6.21 -0.54 10.38
N PRO A 235 -6.58 -1.07 9.20
CA PRO A 235 -5.65 -1.35 8.09
C PRO A 235 -4.93 -0.14 7.46
N ALA A 236 -5.33 1.10 7.73
CA ALA A 236 -4.67 2.32 7.20
C ALA A 236 -3.68 2.95 8.18
N ARG A 237 -3.69 2.55 9.46
CA ARG A 237 -2.75 3.14 10.42
C ARG A 237 -1.39 2.49 10.25
N ARG A 238 -0.35 3.33 10.27
CA ARG A 238 1.00 2.81 10.49
C ARG A 238 1.07 2.28 11.91
N HIS A 239 1.60 1.08 12.05
CA HIS A 239 1.77 0.40 13.32
C HIS A 239 3.28 0.26 13.61
N PRO A 240 3.96 1.36 13.99
CA PRO A 240 5.40 1.31 14.28
C PRO A 240 5.72 0.30 15.40
N GLU A 241 4.79 0.05 16.31
CA GLU A 241 4.89 -0.95 17.36
C GLU A 241 5.00 -2.40 16.84
N MET A 242 4.57 -2.67 15.60
CA MET A 242 4.63 -3.99 14.96
C MET A 242 5.92 -4.21 14.18
N SER A 243 6.64 -3.13 13.87
CA SER A 243 7.89 -3.15 13.13
C SER A 243 9.08 -3.42 14.05
N PRO A 244 10.21 -3.93 13.51
CA PRO A 244 11.41 -4.14 14.30
C PRO A 244 11.86 -2.80 14.89
N ARG A 245 12.15 -2.78 16.21
CA ARG A 245 12.82 -1.63 16.81
C ARG A 245 14.19 -1.52 16.15
N SER A 246 14.42 -0.46 15.39
CA SER A 246 15.77 -0.06 14.97
C SER A 246 16.60 0.10 16.25
N ARG A 247 17.59 -0.77 16.43
CA ARG A 247 18.58 -0.64 17.50
C ARG A 247 19.58 0.45 17.13
#